data_AF-A0A2X3L4F1-F1
#
_entry.id   AF-A0A2X3L4F1-F1
#
_cell.length_a   1.000
_cell.length_b   1.000
_cell.length_c   1.000
_cell.angle_alpha   90.00
_cell.angle_beta   90.00
_cell.angle_gamma   90.00
#
_symmetry.space_group_name_H-M   'P 1'
#
loop_
_entity.id
_entity.type
_entity.pdbx_description
1 polymer ?
#
loop_
_entity_poly.entity_id
_entity_poly.type
_entity_poly.pdbx_seq_one_letter_code
_entity_poly.pdbx_strand_id
1 'polypeptide(L)'
;MLAIQQQRDRYMAQQLLNAPAPALLIAGGYHASKSFGVPLHMEDLSPSSRPVVLMLAEKGMNVTEAQADYVWFVTPAAAKR
;
A
#
# COMPACT_ATOMS: atom_id res chain seq x y z
N MET A 1 10.64 -9.85 13.29
CA MET A 1 10.21 -8.70 12.46
C MET A 1 9.12 -9.05 11.47
N LEU A 2 9.24 -10.13 10.67
CA LEU A 2 8.23 -10.50 9.65
C LEU A 2 6.79 -10.67 10.21
N ALA A 3 6.61 -11.45 11.27
CA ALA A 3 5.28 -11.66 11.86
C ALA A 3 4.64 -10.35 12.35
N ILE A 4 5.45 -9.42 12.87
CA ILE A 4 4.98 -8.08 13.28
C ILE A 4 4.52 -7.29 12.06
N GLN A 5 5.28 -7.33 10.97
CA GLN A 5 4.91 -6.68 9.72
C GLN A 5 3.56 -7.21 9.20
N GLN A 6 3.42 -8.54 9.12
CA GLN A 6 2.18 -9.18 8.69
C GLN A 6 0.98 -8.83 9.58
N GLN A 7 1.17 -8.80 10.90
CA GLN A 7 0.09 -8.43 11.81
C GLN A 7 -0.32 -6.96 11.69
N ARG A 8 0.65 -6.06 11.45
CA ARG A 8 0.36 -4.64 11.18
C ARG A 8 -0.44 -4.47 9.89
N ASP A 9 -0.05 -5.19 8.83
CA ASP A 9 -0.76 -5.17 7.55
C ASP A 9 -2.18 -5.72 7.68
N ARG A 10 -2.35 -6.83 8.41
CA ARG A 10 -3.67 -7.39 8.73
C ARG A 10 -4.56 -6.41 9.48
N TYR A 11 -4.00 -5.73 10.49
CA TYR A 11 -4.74 -4.75 11.27
C TYR A 11 -5.17 -3.55 10.39
N MET A 12 -4.27 -3.01 9.57
CA MET A 12 -4.60 -1.93 8.63
C MET A 12 -5.67 -2.33 7.61
N ALA A 13 -5.61 -3.55 7.06
CA ALA A 13 -6.64 -4.08 6.17
C ALA A 13 -8.01 -4.11 6.85
N GLN A 14 -8.07 -4.62 8.09
CA GLN A 14 -9.31 -4.68 8.85
C GLN A 14 -9.88 -3.27 9.16
N GLN A 15 -9.01 -2.31 9.51
CA GLN A 15 -9.44 -0.93 9.74
C GLN A 15 -10.00 -0.30 8.45
N LEU A 16 -9.34 -0.51 7.31
CA LEU A 16 -9.77 0.03 6.04
C LEU A 16 -11.10 -0.57 5.57
N LEU A 17 -11.29 -1.89 5.70
CA LEU A 17 -12.55 -2.56 5.34
C LEU A 17 -13.74 -2.14 6.22
N ASN A 18 -13.48 -1.80 7.48
CA ASN A 18 -14.52 -1.38 8.43
C ASN A 18 -14.84 0.12 8.36
N ALA A 19 -14.03 0.91 7.65
CA ALA A 19 -14.24 2.35 7.53
C ALA A 19 -15.42 2.66 6.59
N PRO A 20 -16.25 3.68 6.88
CA PRO A 20 -17.29 4.14 5.96
C PRO A 20 -16.70 4.57 4.61
N ALA A 21 -17.37 4.22 3.51
CA ALA A 21 -16.95 4.65 2.18
C ALA A 21 -17.28 6.13 1.93
N PRO A 22 -16.41 6.89 1.23
CA PRO A 22 -15.10 6.47 0.73
C PRO A 22 -14.03 6.45 1.84
N ALA A 23 -13.16 5.44 1.80
CA ALA A 23 -12.05 5.30 2.76
C ALA A 23 -10.69 5.30 2.03
N LEU A 24 -9.68 5.92 2.64
CA LEU A 24 -8.30 6.00 2.14
C LEU A 24 -7.33 5.63 3.26
N LEU A 25 -6.36 4.76 2.95
CA LEU A 25 -5.24 4.44 3.83
C LEU A 25 -3.96 5.10 3.29
N ILE A 26 -3.28 5.87 4.13
CA ILE A 26 -1.94 6.38 3.86
C ILE A 26 -0.94 5.54 4.66
N ALA A 27 -0.02 4.87 3.98
CA ALA A 27 0.97 4.01 4.60
C ALA A 27 2.30 4.04 3.81
N GLY A 28 3.37 3.54 4.43
CA GLY A 28 4.65 3.36 3.74
C GLY A 28 4.54 2.35 2.58
N GLY A 29 5.39 2.49 1.56
CA GLY A 29 5.30 1.68 0.33
C GLY A 29 5.30 0.17 0.55
N TYR A 30 5.99 -0.33 1.58
CA TYR A 30 5.93 -1.75 1.91
C TYR A 30 4.54 -2.21 2.36
N HIS A 31 3.82 -1.40 3.12
CA HIS A 31 2.46 -1.70 3.57
C HIS A 31 1.44 -1.56 2.43
N ALA A 32 1.65 -0.63 1.52
CA ALA A 32 0.72 -0.36 0.41
C ALA A 32 0.83 -1.36 -0.75
N SER A 33 1.93 -2.11 -0.86
CA SER A 33 2.21 -2.96 -2.03
C SER A 33 1.20 -4.08 -2.24
N LYS A 34 0.69 -4.21 -3.47
CA LYS A 34 -0.17 -5.33 -3.91
C LYS A 34 0.52 -6.68 -3.81
N SER A 35 1.85 -6.74 -3.86
CA SER A 35 2.60 -8.00 -3.89
C SER A 35 2.89 -8.60 -2.51
N PHE A 36 2.72 -7.86 -1.41
CA PHE A 36 3.03 -8.38 -0.06
C PHE A 36 2.38 -7.62 1.11
N GLY A 37 1.69 -6.50 0.88
CA GLY A 37 1.17 -5.63 1.95
C GLY A 37 -0.33 -5.79 2.22
N VAL A 38 -0.94 -4.71 2.70
CA VAL A 38 -2.36 -4.57 3.05
C VAL A 38 -3.32 -5.13 1.97
N PRO A 39 -3.12 -4.91 0.66
CA PRO A 39 -4.05 -5.42 -0.36
C PRO A 39 -4.24 -6.94 -0.32
N LEU A 40 -3.19 -7.73 -0.04
CA LEU A 40 -3.32 -9.19 0.08
C LEU A 40 -4.14 -9.59 1.30
N HIS A 41 -4.00 -8.86 2.41
CA HIS A 41 -4.81 -9.08 3.60
C HIS A 41 -6.27 -8.68 3.39
N MET A 42 -6.53 -7.65 2.59
CA MET A 42 -7.89 -7.28 2.20
C MET A 42 -8.54 -8.34 1.30
N GLU A 43 -7.80 -8.89 0.35
CA GLU A 43 -8.27 -10.00 -0.50
C GLU A 43 -8.64 -11.24 0.35
N ASP A 44 -7.82 -11.57 1.36
CA ASP A 44 -8.11 -12.68 2.28
C ASP A 44 -9.33 -12.40 3.19
N LEU A 45 -9.45 -11.18 3.75
CA LEU A 45 -10.57 -10.80 4.63
C LEU A 45 -11.89 -10.59 3.87
N SER A 46 -11.81 -10.10 2.64
CA SER A 46 -12.95 -9.69 1.81
C SER A 46 -12.59 -9.93 0.34
N PRO A 47 -12.84 -11.14 -0.19
CA PRO A 47 -12.44 -11.51 -1.56
C PRO A 47 -13.07 -10.68 -2.68
N SER A 48 -14.19 -10.01 -2.39
CA SER A 48 -14.85 -9.07 -3.30
C SER A 48 -14.24 -7.67 -3.26
N SER A 49 -13.41 -7.35 -2.26
CA SER A 49 -12.71 -6.07 -2.18
C SER A 49 -11.72 -5.94 -3.33
N ARG A 50 -11.67 -4.73 -3.90
CA ARG A 50 -10.78 -4.37 -5.01
C ARG A 50 -10.12 -3.03 -4.67
N PRO A 51 -9.16 -3.01 -3.72
CA PRO A 51 -8.46 -1.79 -3.37
C PRO A 51 -7.67 -1.28 -4.58
N VAL A 52 -7.67 0.03 -4.79
CA VAL A 52 -6.80 0.71 -5.77
C VAL A 52 -5.57 1.24 -5.02
N VAL A 53 -4.38 0.88 -5.51
CA VAL A 53 -3.11 1.27 -4.91
C VAL A 53 -2.43 2.34 -5.77
N LEU A 54 -2.24 3.53 -5.16
CA LEU A 54 -1.36 4.58 -5.67
C LEU A 54 -0.06 4.59 -4.85
N MET A 55 1.07 4.40 -5.52
CA MET A 55 2.39 4.59 -4.91
C MET A 55 2.99 5.93 -5.29
N LEU A 56 3.53 6.63 -4.29
CA LEU A 56 4.39 7.80 -4.50
C LEU A 56 5.84 7.32 -4.48
N ALA A 57 6.57 7.58 -5.57
CA ALA A 57 7.94 7.10 -5.74
C ALA A 57 8.84 8.20 -6.31
N GLU A 58 10.12 8.18 -5.98
CA GLU A 58 11.09 9.06 -6.64
C GLU A 58 11.38 8.56 -8.07
N LYS A 59 11.64 9.48 -9.00
CA LYS A 59 12.11 9.12 -10.35
C LYS A 59 13.36 8.22 -10.25
N GLY A 60 13.33 7.10 -10.97
CA GLY A 60 14.41 6.10 -10.98
C GLY A 60 14.17 4.91 -10.04
N MET A 61 13.17 4.97 -9.15
CA MET A 61 12.73 3.79 -8.41
C MET A 61 12.02 2.80 -9.35
N ASN A 62 12.33 1.50 -9.19
CA ASN A 62 11.65 0.44 -9.93
C ASN A 62 10.40 -0.01 -9.17
N VAL A 63 9.24 0.56 -9.55
CA VAL A 63 7.93 0.12 -9.07
C VAL A 63 7.21 -0.54 -10.24
N THR A 64 6.77 -1.79 -10.07
CA THR A 64 6.13 -2.58 -11.12
C THR A 64 4.61 -2.63 -10.96
N GLU A 65 3.89 -3.02 -12.02
CA GLU A 65 2.43 -3.22 -12.01
C GLU A 65 1.96 -4.26 -10.98
N ALA A 66 2.85 -5.18 -10.58
CA ALA A 66 2.58 -6.13 -9.51
C ALA A 66 2.51 -5.46 -8.12
N GLN A 67 3.00 -4.24 -7.96
CA GLN A 67 3.07 -3.52 -6.69
C GLN A 67 1.97 -2.47 -6.54
N ALA A 68 1.52 -1.84 -7.63
CA ALA A 68 0.54 -0.75 -7.58
C ALA A 68 -0.27 -0.64 -8.89
N ASP A 69 -1.46 -0.05 -8.80
CA ASP A 69 -2.30 0.27 -9.97
C ASP A 69 -1.86 1.59 -10.62
N TYR A 70 -1.35 2.52 -9.81
CA TYR A 70 -0.82 3.79 -10.26
C TYR A 70 0.48 4.12 -9.54
N VAL A 71 1.39 4.79 -10.24
CA VAL A 71 2.61 5.35 -9.65
C VAL A 71 2.70 6.82 -9.98
N TRP A 72 2.84 7.65 -8.95
CA TRP A 72 3.17 9.06 -9.10
C TRP A 72 4.66 9.24 -8.83
N PHE A 73 5.41 9.45 -9.91
CA PHE A 73 6.83 9.77 -9.82
C PHE A 73 7.06 11.24 -9.49
N VAL A 74 7.73 11.50 -8.38
CA VAL A 74 8.17 12.84 -7.97
C VAL A 74 9.65 13.03 -8.27
N THR A 75 10.04 14.27 -8.56
CA THR A 75 11.45 14.63 -8.66
C THR A 75 12.10 14.41 -7.29
N PRO A 76 13.26 13.74 -7.20
CA PRO A 76 13.96 13.56 -5.93
C PRO A 76 14.15 14.90 -5.23
N ALA A 77 13.94 14.94 -3.92
CA ALA A 77 14.24 16.15 -3.17
C ALA A 77 15.73 16.48 -3.32
N ALA A 78 16.05 17.75 -3.54
CA ALA A 78 17.44 18.19 -3.44
C ALA A 78 17.97 17.77 -2.06
N ALA A 79 19.18 17.21 -2.01
CA ALA A 79 19.79 16.74 -0.77
C ALA A 79 19.63 17.82 0.31
N LYS A 80 19.00 17.44 1.43
CA LYS A 80 18.92 18.32 2.60
C LYS A 80 20.36 18.63 3.01
N ARG A 81 20.71 19.92 3.04
CA ARG A 81 21.99 20.42 3.55
C ARG A 81 22.15 20.06 5.02
#